data_AF-A0A846EMW6-F1
#
_entry.id   AF-A0A846EMW6-F1
#
_cell.length_a   1.000
_cell.length_b   1.000
_cell.length_c   1.000
_cell.angle_alpha   90.00
_cell.angle_beta   90.00
_cell.angle_gamma   90.00
#
_symmetry.space_group_name_H-M   'P 1'
#
loop_
_entity.id
_entity.type
_entity.pdbx_description
1 polymer ?
#
loop_
_entity_poly.entity_id
_entity_poly.type
_entity_poly.pdbx_seq_one_letter_code
_entity_poly.pdbx_strand_id
1 'polypeptide(L)' 'MTQAISYEQIILENVKNLTLQQQQEVLDFIAFLKFKGQKQEISEKEEKVISMLEAAKEFVGCLESGVGGLSLKKLK' A
#
# COMPACT_ATOMS: atom_id res chain seq x y z
N MET A 1 -33.58 -15.16 -16.32
CA MET A 1 -32.54 -14.13 -16.43
C MET A 1 -32.30 -13.62 -15.02
N THR A 2 -31.14 -13.89 -14.43
CA THR A 2 -30.85 -13.46 -13.06
C THR A 2 -30.32 -12.04 -13.13
N GLN A 3 -31.11 -11.06 -12.70
CA GLN A 3 -30.64 -9.67 -12.60
C GLN A 3 -29.51 -9.66 -11.56
N ALA A 4 -28.29 -9.34 -11.98
CA ALA A 4 -27.21 -9.06 -11.04
C ALA A 4 -27.59 -7.79 -10.28
N ILE A 5 -28.12 -7.95 -9.07
CA ILE A 5 -28.42 -6.81 -8.21
C ILE A 5 -27.06 -6.20 -7.82
N SER A 6 -26.79 -4.98 -8.27
CA SER A 6 -25.55 -4.30 -7.87
C SER A 6 -25.69 -3.83 -6.44
N TYR A 7 -24.65 -4.05 -5.63
CA TYR A 7 -24.62 -3.59 -4.24
C TYR A 7 -24.87 -2.09 -4.12
N GLU A 8 -24.54 -1.29 -5.15
CA GLU A 8 -24.83 0.14 -5.18
C GLU A 8 -26.34 0.42 -5.11
N GLN A 9 -27.16 -0.34 -5.83
CA GLN A 9 -28.62 -0.18 -5.79
C GLN A 9 -29.16 -0.54 -4.41
N ILE A 10 -28.70 -1.66 -3.83
CA ILE A 10 -29.11 -2.09 -2.48
C ILE A 10 -28.74 -1.02 -1.45
N ILE A 11 -27.52 -0.50 -1.49
CA ILE A 11 -27.05 0.52 -0.54
C ILE A 11 -27.89 1.80 -0.70
N LEU A 12 -28.14 2.23 -1.93
CA LEU A 12 -28.92 3.44 -2.21
C LEU A 12 -30.36 3.32 -1.71
N GLU A 13 -31.02 2.17 -1.90
CA GLU A 13 -32.36 1.91 -1.39
C GLU A 13 -32.41 1.91 0.15
N ASN A 14 -31.41 1.29 0.81
CA ASN A 14 -31.35 1.27 2.26
C ASN A 14 -31.12 2.67 2.85
N VAL A 15 -30.18 3.45 2.30
CA VAL A 15 -29.85 4.80 2.79
C VAL A 15 -31.04 5.76 2.63
N LYS A 16 -31.80 5.65 1.54
CA LYS A 16 -33.01 6.47 1.31
C LYS A 16 -34.07 6.31 2.40
N ASN A 17 -34.15 5.14 3.03
CA ASN A 17 -35.14 4.82 4.06
C ASN A 17 -34.68 5.19 5.47
N LEU A 18 -33.47 5.72 5.64
CA LEU A 18 -32.93 6.15 6.93
C LEU A 18 -33.32 7.60 7.26
N THR A 19 -33.31 7.93 8.55
CA THR A 19 -33.42 9.32 9.01
C THR A 19 -32.17 10.12 8.62
N LEU A 20 -32.27 11.45 8.59
CA LEU A 20 -31.13 12.33 8.27
C LEU A 20 -29.91 12.07 9.18
N GLN A 21 -30.14 11.81 10.47
CA GLN A 21 -29.07 11.51 11.42
C GLN A 21 -28.37 10.19 11.05
N GLN A 22 -29.13 9.14 10.73
CA GLN A 22 -28.57 7.85 10.34
C GLN A 22 -27.87 7.91 8.97
N GLN A 23 -28.35 8.74 8.04
CA GLN A 23 -27.65 9.00 6.78
C GLN A 23 -26.28 9.63 7.02
N GLN A 24 -26.18 10.56 7.97
CA GLN A 24 -24.89 11.15 8.36
C GLN A 24 -23.95 10.09 8.96
N GLU A 25 -24.45 9.20 9.82
CA GLU A 25 -23.65 8.09 10.37
C GLU A 25 -23.10 7.15 9.27
N VAL A 26 -23.90 6.90 8.22
CA VAL A 26 -23.44 6.12 7.06
C VAL A 26 -22.32 6.86 6.31
N LEU A 27 -22.42 8.18 6.13
CA LEU A 27 -21.36 8.98 5.51
C LEU A 27 -20.07 8.94 6.34
N ASP A 28 -20.18 9.06 7.66
CA ASP A 28 -19.05 8.97 8.58
C ASP A 28 -18.38 7.59 8.52
N PHE A 29 -19.18 6.52 8.42
CA PHE A 29 -18.66 5.16 8.25
C PHE A 29 -17.96 4.97 6.89
N ILE A 30 -18.51 5.50 5.80
CA ILE A 30 -17.85 5.48 4.49
C ILE A 30 -16.52 6.23 4.53
N ALA A 31 -16.46 7.38 5.21
CA ALA A 31 -15.22 8.13 5.40
C ALA A 31 -14.18 7.30 6.19
N PHE A 32 -14.61 6.62 7.25
CA PHE A 32 -13.77 5.70 8.00
C PHE A 32 -13.22 4.55 7.13
N LEU A 33 -14.05 3.92 6.30
CA LEU A 33 -13.61 2.85 5.40
C LEU A 33 -12.56 3.34 4.40
N LYS A 34 -12.75 4.52 3.80
CA LYS A 34 -11.77 5.14 2.89
C LYS A 34 -10.45 5.42 3.60
N PHE A 35 -10.51 5.93 4.83
CA PHE A 35 -9.32 6.18 5.64
C PHE A 35 -8.56 4.89 5.96
N LYS A 36 -9.27 3.81 6.32
CA LYS A 36 -8.66 2.50 6.60
C LYS A 36 -7.94 1.93 5.38
N GLY A 37 -8.55 2.03 4.19
CA GLY A 37 -7.92 1.58 2.94
C GLY A 37 -6.63 2.36 2.62
N GLN A 38 -6.64 3.68 2.77
CA GLN A 38 -5.45 4.51 2.58
C GLN A 38 -4.33 4.16 3.57
N LYS A 39 -4.67 3.90 4.84
CA LYS A 39 -3.68 3.50 5.85
C LYS A 39 -3.02 2.15 5.53
N GLN A 40 -3.78 1.21 4.97
CA GLN A 40 -3.23 -0.08 4.51
C GLN A 40 -2.25 0.12 3.36
N GLU A 41 -2.59 0.95 2.38
CA GLU A 41 -1.70 1.28 1.25
C GLU A 41 -0.38 1.93 1.71
N ILE A 42 -0.44 2.81 2.72
CA ILE A 42 0.76 3.45 3.30
C ILE A 42 1.60 2.43 4.05
N SER A 43 0.98 1.56 4.86
CA SER A 43 1.68 0.51 5.61
C SER A 43 2.39 -0.48 4.71
N GLU A 44 1.75 -0.93 3.62
CA GLU A 44 2.35 -1.84 2.64
C GLU A 44 3.53 -1.18 1.90
N LYS A 45 3.44 0.14 1.67
CA LYS A 45 4.50 0.91 1.03
C LYS A 45 5.70 1.12 1.98
N GLU A 46 5.46 1.41 3.25
CA GLU A 46 6.52 1.55 4.26
C GLU A 46 7.25 0.22 4.52
N GLU A 47 6.49 -0.88 4.64
CA GLU A 47 7.06 -2.23 4.84
C GLU A 47 7.92 -2.65 3.63
N LYS A 48 7.46 -2.35 2.41
CA LYS A 48 8.24 -2.56 1.19
C LYS A 48 9.52 -1.71 1.14
N VAL A 49 9.46 -0.45 1.57
CA VAL A 49 10.64 0.43 1.62
C VAL A 49 11.66 -0.09 2.64
N ILE A 50 11.23 -0.54 3.82
CA ILE A 50 12.11 -1.14 4.84
C ILE A 50 12.78 -2.40 4.29
N SER A 51 12.02 -3.30 3.66
CA SER A 51 12.55 -4.52 3.03
C SER A 51 13.58 -4.22 1.93
N MET A 52 13.34 -3.20 1.09
CA MET A 52 14.30 -2.78 0.07
C MET A 52 15.57 -2.16 0.67
N LEU A 53 15.45 -1.37 1.74
CA LEU A 53 16.59 -0.80 2.46
C LEU A 53 17.41 -1.87 3.19
N GLU A 54 16.78 -2.88 3.76
CA GLU A 54 17.47 -4.03 4.38
C GLU A 54 18.18 -4.90 3.36
N ALA A 55 17.53 -5.23 2.24
CA ALA A 55 18.18 -5.96 1.14
C ALA A 55 19.39 -5.19 0.59
N ALA A 56 19.31 -3.85 0.48
CA ALA A 56 20.44 -3.04 0.05
C ALA A 56 21.61 -3.05 1.05
N LYS A 57 21.36 -3.17 2.37
CA LYS A 57 22.42 -3.28 3.38
C LYS A 57 23.27 -4.54 3.20
N GLU A 58 22.68 -5.67 2.78
CA GLU A 58 23.43 -6.89 2.46
C GLU A 58 24.33 -6.72 1.22
N PHE A 59 23.92 -5.88 0.26
CA PHE A 59 24.73 -5.57 -0.92
C PHE A 59 25.86 -4.57 -0.65
N VAL A 60 25.68 -3.63 0.29
CA VAL A 60 26.74 -2.69 0.72
C VAL A 60 27.94 -3.45 1.29
N GLY A 61 27.72 -4.55 2.02
CA GLY A 61 28.80 -5.41 2.52
C GLY A 61 29.52 -6.23 1.45
N CYS A 62 28.91 -6.44 0.28
CA CYS A 62 29.49 -7.21 -0.82
C CYS A 62 30.34 -6.34 -1.77
N LEU A 63 30.12 -5.02 -1.79
CA LEU A 63 30.94 -4.08 -2.56
C LEU A 63 32.37 -3.91 -1.99
N GLU A 64 32.57 -4.21 -0.70
CA GLU A 64 33.87 -4.07 -0.03
C GLU A 64 34.72 -5.35 -0.05
N SER A 65 34.19 -6.45 -0.60
CA SER A 65 34.97 -7.66 -0.90
C SER A 65 35.25 -7.75 -2.40
N GLY A 66 35.74 -6.66 -2.95
CA GLY A 66 36.10 -6.48 -4.35
C GLY A 66 37.51 -5.92 -4.53
N VAL A 67 38.46 -6.33 -3.69
CA VAL A 67 39.89 -6.37 -4.09
C VAL A 67 40.03 -7.46 -5.15
N GLY A 68 39.39 -7.24 -6.30
CA GLY A 68 39.74 -7.89 -7.55
C GLY A 68 41.11 -7.35 -7.89
N GLY A 69 42.12 -8.23 -7.90
CA GLY A 69 43.48 -7.90 -8.23
C GLY A 69 43.60 -7.25 -9.60
N LEU A 70 43.44 -5.94 -9.66
CA LEU A 70 43.95 -5.11 -10.75
C LEU A 70 45.40 -4.83 -10.41
N SER A 71 46.23 -5.80 -10.75
CA SER A 71 47.67 -5.65 -10.88
C SER A 71 47.93 -4.48 -11.83
N LEU A 72 48.10 -3.27 -11.26
CA LEU A 72 48.73 -2.16 -11.95
C LEU A 72 50.20 -2.56 -12.13
N LYS A 73 50.47 -3.35 -13.17
CA LYS A 73 51.79 -3.39 -13.78
C LYS A 73 52.10 -1.95 -14.19
N LYS A 74 52.88 -1.27 -13.36
CA LYS A 74 53.62 -0.06 -13.72
C LYS A 74 54.41 -0.41 -14.98
N LEU A 75 53.89 -0.01 -16.14
CA LEU A 75 54.66 0.01 -17.36
C LEU A 75 55.35 1.38 -17.39
N LYS A 76 56.67 1.33 -17.24
CA LYS A 76 57.66 2.40 -17.46
C LYS A 76 57.88 3.40 -16.34
#